data_AF-A0A6N7WFA0-F1
#
_entry.id   AF-A0A6N7WFA0-F1
#
_cell.length_a   1.000
_cell.length_b   1.000
_cell.length_c   1.000
_cell.angle_alpha   90.00
_cell.angle_beta   90.00
_cell.angle_gamma   90.00
#
_symmetry.space_group_name_H-M   'P 1'
#
loop_
_entity.id
_entity.type
_entity.pdbx_description
1 polymer ?
#
loop_
_entity_poly.entity_id
_entity_poly.type
_entity_poly.pdbx_seq_one_letter_code
_entity_poly.pdbx_strand_id
1 'polypeptide(L)'
;MSVTEKEEILARDYGIEIEQEMGEELRQMSNLSEAIEERGIEKGLEEGIEKGINLAKKVKRCLREGCSEKKIAEICGISVEKVNEIMED
;
A
#
# COMPACT_ATOMS: atom_id res chain seq x y z
N MET A 1 -5.77 -0.12 -17.29
CA MET A 1 -6.65 -0.91 -18.18
C MET A 1 -7.79 0.00 -18.59
N SER A 2 -7.92 0.26 -19.88
CA SER A 2 -8.95 1.15 -20.40
C SER A 2 -10.36 0.57 -20.23
N VAL A 3 -11.38 1.42 -20.26
CA VAL A 3 -12.78 0.99 -20.22
C VAL A 3 -13.08 0.06 -21.41
N THR A 4 -12.58 0.40 -22.60
CA THR A 4 -12.80 -0.38 -23.82
C THR A 4 -12.22 -1.80 -23.70
N GLU A 5 -11.03 -1.95 -23.13
CA GLU A 5 -10.46 -3.29 -22.87
C GLU A 5 -11.30 -4.09 -21.86
N LYS A 6 -11.90 -3.42 -20.86
CA LYS A 6 -12.80 -4.08 -19.90
C LYS A 6 -14.09 -4.53 -20.57
N GLU A 7 -14.68 -3.70 -21.43
CA GLU A 7 -15.87 -4.04 -22.23
C GLU A 7 -15.59 -5.25 -23.16
N GLU A 8 -14.44 -5.27 -23.83
CA GLU A 8 -14.02 -6.37 -24.69
C GLU A 8 -13.82 -7.68 -23.91
N ILE A 9 -13.21 -7.63 -22.72
CA ILE A 9 -13.05 -8.81 -21.84
C ILE A 9 -14.41 -9.34 -21.40
N LEU A 10 -15.34 -8.46 -20.99
CA LEU A 10 -16.68 -8.86 -20.58
C LEU A 10 -17.45 -9.54 -21.72
N ALA A 11 -17.33 -9.04 -22.95
CA ALA A 11 -17.93 -9.68 -24.11
C ALA A 11 -17.26 -11.01 -24.46
N ARG A 12 -15.92 -11.05 -24.53
CA ARG A 12 -15.15 -12.24 -24.96
C ARG A 12 -15.18 -13.37 -23.95
N ASP A 13 -14.95 -13.07 -22.68
CA ASP A 13 -14.71 -14.08 -21.64
C ASP A 13 -15.99 -14.43 -20.87
N TYR A 14 -16.97 -13.53 -20.86
CA TYR A 14 -18.21 -13.69 -20.08
C TYR A 14 -19.50 -13.59 -20.92
N GLY A 15 -19.41 -13.27 -22.22
CA GLY A 15 -20.57 -13.16 -23.10
C GLY A 15 -21.51 -11.99 -22.75
N ILE A 16 -21.01 -10.98 -22.05
CA ILE A 16 -21.81 -9.82 -21.60
C ILE A 16 -21.66 -8.71 -22.64
N GLU A 17 -22.72 -8.46 -23.41
CA GLU A 17 -22.80 -7.32 -24.32
C GLU A 17 -23.24 -6.05 -23.58
N ILE A 18 -22.57 -4.94 -23.86
CA ILE A 18 -22.72 -3.69 -23.12
C ILE A 18 -23.71 -2.79 -23.86
N GLU A 19 -24.90 -2.59 -23.31
CA GLU A 19 -25.85 -1.59 -23.79
C GLU A 19 -25.42 -0.17 -23.39
N GLN A 20 -25.92 0.87 -24.07
CA GLN A 20 -25.44 2.26 -23.86
C GLN A 20 -25.54 2.72 -22.40
N GLU A 21 -26.66 2.48 -21.73
CA GLU A 21 -26.89 2.87 -20.33
C GLU A 21 -25.96 2.09 -19.39
N MET A 22 -25.86 0.77 -19.58
CA MET A 22 -24.93 -0.08 -18.81
C MET A 22 -23.46 0.31 -19.05
N GLY A 23 -23.12 0.78 -20.25
CA GLY A 23 -21.78 1.27 -20.59
C GLY A 23 -21.43 2.59 -19.90
N GLU A 24 -22.41 3.49 -19.71
CA GLU A 24 -22.19 4.71 -18.93
C GLU A 24 -21.96 4.42 -17.45
N GLU A 25 -22.75 3.53 -16.85
CA GLU A 25 -22.55 3.08 -15.47
C GLU A 25 -21.20 2.38 -15.29
N LEU A 26 -20.81 1.52 -16.23
CA LEU A 26 -19.50 0.85 -16.20
C LEU A 26 -18.33 1.83 -16.31
N ARG A 27 -18.46 2.89 -17.11
CA ARG A 27 -17.47 3.98 -17.18
C ARG A 27 -17.35 4.71 -15.85
N GLN A 28 -18.48 5.08 -15.24
CA GLN A 28 -18.49 5.76 -13.94
C GLN A 28 -17.86 4.88 -12.85
N MET A 29 -18.21 3.60 -12.83
CA MET A 29 -17.67 2.63 -11.88
C MET A 29 -16.17 2.38 -12.11
N SER A 30 -15.72 2.34 -13.37
CA SER A 30 -14.30 2.21 -13.69
C SER A 30 -13.49 3.40 -13.16
N ASN A 31 -13.96 4.62 -13.41
CA ASN A 31 -13.30 5.83 -12.93
C ASN A 31 -13.31 5.90 -11.40
N LEU A 32 -14.43 5.52 -10.77
CA LEU A 32 -14.54 5.43 -9.32
C LEU A 32 -13.54 4.43 -8.74
N SER A 33 -13.42 3.25 -9.37
CA SER A 33 -12.49 2.20 -8.93
C SER A 33 -11.04 2.65 -9.03
N GLU A 34 -10.67 3.31 -10.14
CA GLU A 34 -9.33 3.89 -10.35
C GLU A 34 -9.02 4.95 -9.28
N ALA A 35 -9.94 5.88 -9.03
CA ALA A 35 -9.77 6.89 -7.99
C ALA A 35 -9.67 6.28 -6.56
N ILE A 36 -10.38 5.19 -6.29
CA ILE A 36 -10.27 4.47 -5.01
C ILE A 36 -8.90 3.79 -4.89
N GLU A 37 -8.43 3.15 -5.96
CA GLU A 37 -7.13 2.49 -6.01
C GLU A 37 -5.99 3.50 -5.81
N GLU A 38 -5.98 4.59 -6.58
CA GLU A 38 -5.00 5.67 -6.46
C GLU A 38 -4.93 6.23 -5.03
N ARG A 39 -6.10 6.57 -4.47
CA ARG A 39 -6.18 7.08 -3.08
C ARG A 39 -5.76 6.04 -2.05
N GLY A 40 -6.04 4.76 -2.30
CA GLY A 40 -5.60 3.66 -1.46
C GLY A 40 -4.09 3.53 -1.43
N ILE A 41 -3.45 3.61 -2.61
CA ILE A 41 -1.99 3.58 -2.77
C ILE A 41 -1.36 4.80 -2.09
N GLU A 42 -1.89 6.00 -2.34
CA GLU A 42 -1.39 7.25 -1.74
C GLU A 42 -1.40 7.16 -0.20
N LYS A 43 -2.54 6.79 0.39
CA LYS A 43 -2.67 6.63 1.85
C LYS A 43 -1.77 5.53 2.39
N GLY A 44 -1.69 4.40 1.70
CA GLY A 44 -0.84 3.28 2.12
C GLY A 44 0.65 3.66 2.13
N LEU A 45 1.08 4.42 1.13
CA LEU A 45 2.44 4.94 1.04
C LEU A 45 2.73 5.97 2.14
N GLU A 46 1.83 6.94 2.33
CA GLU A 46 1.96 7.96 3.37
C GLU A 46 2.06 7.32 4.77
N GLU A 47 1.12 6.45 5.12
CA GLU A 47 1.14 5.72 6.39
C GLU A 47 2.38 4.84 6.53
N GLY A 48 2.81 4.18 5.45
CA GLY A 48 3.99 3.33 5.45
C GLY A 48 5.26 4.11 5.74
N ILE A 49 5.44 5.25 5.07
CA ILE A 49 6.56 6.16 5.28
C ILE A 49 6.56 6.71 6.70
N GLU A 50 5.40 7.16 7.21
CA GLU A 50 5.29 7.69 8.57
C GLU A 50 5.64 6.62 9.62
N LYS A 51 5.10 5.40 9.48
CA LYS A 51 5.42 4.26 10.35
C LYS A 51 6.91 3.93 10.32
N GLY A 52 7.52 3.91 9.12
CA GLY A 52 8.95 3.68 8.95
C GLY A 52 9.82 4.74 9.62
N ILE A 53 9.52 6.03 9.42
CA ILE A 53 10.24 7.15 10.06
C ILE A 53 10.12 7.07 11.59
N ASN A 54 8.92 6.79 12.10
CA ASN A 54 8.68 6.67 13.54
C ASN A 54 9.43 5.48 14.15
N LEU A 55 9.50 4.35 13.45
CA LEU A 55 10.30 3.20 13.84
C LEU A 55 11.79 3.55 13.92
N ALA A 56 12.35 4.16 12.87
CA ALA A 56 13.75 4.57 12.84
C ALA A 56 14.09 5.57 13.98
N LYS A 57 13.20 6.53 14.26
CA LYS A 57 13.34 7.46 15.39
C LYS A 57 13.37 6.73 16.74
N LYS A 58 12.51 5.73 16.94
CA LYS A 58 12.48 4.91 18.18
C LYS A 58 13.78 4.13 18.34
N VAL A 59 14.23 3.44 17.29
CA VAL A 59 15.50 2.70 17.28
C VAL A 59 16.67 3.64 17.63
N LYS A 60 16.81 4.77 16.93
CA LYS A 60 17.85 5.77 17.18
C LYS A 60 17.82 6.37 18.58
N ARG A 61 16.63 6.52 19.19
CA ARG A 61 16.51 6.98 20.58
C ARG A 61 17.03 5.93 21.55
N CYS A 62 16.58 4.68 21.45
CA CYS A 62 17.04 3.60 22.33
C CYS A 62 18.54 3.34 22.18
N LEU A 63 19.12 3.49 20.99
CA LEU A 63 20.57 3.42 20.79
C LEU A 63 21.31 4.50 21.58
N ARG A 64 20.82 5.74 21.57
CA ARG A 64 21.40 6.83 22.38
C ARG A 64 21.28 6.58 23.88
N GLU A 65 20.26 5.85 24.30
CA GLU A 65 20.05 5.43 25.69
C GLU A 65 20.91 4.20 26.07
N GLY A 66 21.70 3.65 25.14
CA GLY A 66 22.58 2.50 25.39
C GLY A 66 21.84 1.15 25.48
N CYS A 67 20.63 1.05 24.92
CA CYS A 67 19.88 -0.19 24.89
C CYS A 67 20.57 -1.25 24.01
N SER A 68 20.48 -2.53 24.40
CA SER A 68 20.92 -3.64 23.55
C SER A 68 19.95 -3.87 22.38
N GLU A 69 20.43 -4.46 21.29
CA GLU A 69 19.62 -4.82 20.11
C GLU A 69 18.38 -5.64 20.47
N LYS A 70 18.52 -6.60 21.40
CA LYS A 70 17.39 -7.40 21.92
C LYS A 70 16.33 -6.53 22.59
N LYS A 71 16.74 -5.50 23.34
CA LYS A 71 15.80 -4.60 24.01
C LYS A 71 15.12 -3.67 23.00
N ILE A 72 15.85 -3.23 21.97
CA ILE A 72 15.29 -2.42 20.88
C ILE A 72 14.23 -3.22 20.13
N ALA A 73 14.52 -4.48 19.79
CA ALA A 73 13.60 -5.40 19.13
C ALA A 73 12.29 -5.55 19.92
N GLU A 74 12.38 -5.76 21.24
CA GLU A 74 11.23 -5.84 22.14
C GLU A 74 10.41 -4.53 22.17
N ILE A 75 11.07 -3.36 22.33
CA ILE A 75 10.40 -2.06 22.39
C ILE A 75 9.72 -1.70 21.06
N CYS A 76 10.36 -2.07 19.95
CA CYS A 76 9.91 -1.72 18.61
C CYS A 76 8.96 -2.75 18.01
N GLY A 77 8.81 -3.93 18.62
CA GLY A 77 7.97 -5.02 18.12
C GLY A 77 8.47 -5.61 16.80
N ILE A 78 9.78 -5.63 16.59
CA ILE A 78 10.43 -6.15 15.39
C ILE A 78 11.47 -7.21 15.77
N SER A 79 11.98 -7.95 14.77
CA SER A 79 13.04 -8.93 15.01
C SER A 79 14.40 -8.24 15.24
N VAL A 80 15.34 -8.94 15.86
CA VAL A 80 16.71 -8.44 16.07
C VAL A 80 17.43 -8.24 14.74
N GLU A 81 17.18 -9.13 13.78
CA GLU A 81 17.69 -9.00 12.41
C GLU A 81 17.23 -7.68 11.79
N LYS A 82 15.96 -7.31 11.99
CA LYS A 82 15.43 -6.05 11.46
C LYS A 82 16.00 -4.82 12.15
N VAL A 83 16.33 -4.91 13.44
CA VAL A 83 17.06 -3.86 14.15
C VAL A 83 18.43 -3.65 13.51
N ASN A 84 19.15 -4.74 13.22
CA ASN A 84 20.46 -4.69 12.60
C ASN A 84 20.39 -4.09 11.18
N GLU A 85 19.43 -4.50 10.35
CA GLU A 85 19.20 -3.90 9.02
C GLU A 85 18.95 -2.38 9.08
N ILE A 86 18.25 -1.90 10.11
CA ILE A 86 17.97 -0.45 10.29
C ILE A 86 19.23 0.30 10.76
N MET A 87 20.18 -0.41 11.38
CA MET A 87 21.44 0.13 11.88
C MET A 87 22.58 0.04 10.88
N GLU A 88 22.45 -0.76 9.82
CA GLU A 88 23.38 -0.83 8.71
C GLU A 88 23.32 0.48 7.88
N ASP A 89 24.49 1.07 7.62
CA ASP A 89 24.67 2.31 6.83
C ASP A 89 24.41 2.08 5.33
#